data_AF-A0A9E3H3X5-F1
#
_entry.id   AF-A0A9E3H3X5-F1
#
_cell.length_a   1.000
_cell.length_b   1.000
_cell.length_c   1.000
_cell.angle_alpha   90.00
_cell.angle_beta   90.00
_cell.angle_gamma   90.00
#
_symmetry.space_group_name_H-M   'P 1'
#
loop_
_entity.id
_entity.type
_entity.pdbx_description
1 polymer ?
#
loop_
_entity_poly.entity_id
_entity_poly.type
_entity_poly.pdbx_seq_one_letter_code
_entity_poly.pdbx_strand_id
1 'polypeptide(L)'
;MRELERYYRVLELEPGATLEEVNQAYKDLAFIWHPDRIPLDNQRLREKALKKLQEINEAREQLRSLKTKHQIPRHSHQSRQPHQPHQSHQSHQSHQSHQSHQPHQSHQPHQSHQPHQSHQPHQPHQPHQSDQSPSPKKPQTRTTYTSTNPQSPNYEPPKQNSDLSGQDFSNANLSNKDLSSRNMSYANLSGANLSDTFMHKVILRGADLSEANLFRANLLLADLREANLRNANLIGADLSGADLRGADLTGARVRSGDRLLVKLIGANLSGAIMPDGNVHD
;
A
#
# COMPACT_ATOMS: atom_id res chain seq x y z
N MET A 1 -9.45 26.98 -18.28
CA MET A 1 -9.09 26.44 -19.61
C MET A 1 -7.60 26.20 -19.74
N ARG A 2 -6.72 27.22 -19.56
CA ARG A 2 -5.25 27.07 -19.67
C ARG A 2 -4.61 25.94 -18.83
N GLU A 3 -5.09 25.72 -17.61
CA GLU A 3 -4.56 24.65 -16.74
C GLU A 3 -5.02 23.25 -17.17
N LEU A 4 -6.22 23.15 -17.75
CA LEU A 4 -6.76 21.89 -18.26
C LEU A 4 -6.02 21.41 -19.52
N GLU A 5 -5.77 22.34 -20.44
CA GLU A 5 -4.99 22.09 -21.66
C GLU A 5 -3.54 21.67 -21.32
N ARG A 6 -2.96 22.22 -20.24
CA ARG A 6 -1.65 21.80 -19.73
C ARG A 6 -1.66 20.30 -19.37
N TYR A 7 -2.68 19.80 -18.68
CA TYR A 7 -2.73 18.38 -18.28
C TYR A 7 -2.89 17.44 -19.47
N TYR A 8 -3.74 17.77 -20.44
CA TYR A 8 -3.82 17.00 -21.69
C TYR A 8 -2.48 16.98 -22.43
N ARG A 9 -1.80 18.12 -22.52
CA ARG A 9 -0.47 18.21 -23.15
C ARG A 9 0.60 17.42 -22.42
N VAL A 10 0.57 17.35 -21.09
CA VAL A 10 1.51 16.53 -20.30
C VAL A 10 1.35 15.04 -20.61
N LEU A 11 0.11 14.61 -20.87
CA LEU A 11 -0.24 13.25 -21.29
C LEU A 11 -0.16 13.03 -22.80
N GLU A 12 0.29 14.02 -23.58
CA GLU A 12 0.37 13.93 -25.04
C GLU A 12 -0.99 13.62 -25.70
N LEU A 13 -2.06 14.20 -25.13
CA LEU A 13 -3.45 14.05 -25.58
C LEU A 13 -4.03 15.37 -26.06
N GLU A 14 -5.03 15.27 -26.94
CA GLU A 14 -5.85 16.41 -27.34
C GLU A 14 -6.93 16.74 -26.27
N PRO A 15 -7.29 18.03 -26.09
CA PRO A 15 -8.38 18.40 -25.20
C PRO A 15 -9.68 17.68 -25.54
N GLY A 16 -10.26 17.01 -24.54
CA GLY A 16 -11.52 16.25 -24.70
C GLY A 16 -11.35 14.74 -24.74
N ALA A 17 -10.11 14.22 -24.78
CA ALA A 17 -9.84 12.78 -24.70
C ALA A 17 -10.56 12.11 -23.52
N THR A 18 -11.10 10.92 -23.73
CA THR A 18 -11.86 10.05 -22.81
C THR A 18 -11.05 9.65 -21.57
N LEU A 19 -11.72 9.13 -20.52
CA LEU A 19 -11.00 8.72 -19.31
C LEU A 19 -10.10 7.50 -19.60
N GLU A 20 -10.54 6.65 -20.51
CA GLU A 20 -9.83 5.50 -21.05
C GLU A 20 -8.55 5.94 -21.76
N GLU A 21 -8.62 6.93 -22.65
CA GLU A 21 -7.44 7.52 -23.31
C GLU A 21 -6.48 8.16 -22.32
N VAL A 22 -6.98 8.88 -21.32
CA VAL A 22 -6.17 9.45 -20.23
C VAL A 22 -5.43 8.36 -19.44
N ASN A 23 -6.11 7.27 -19.10
CA ASN A 23 -5.49 6.15 -18.40
C ASN A 23 -4.49 5.40 -19.28
N GLN A 24 -4.76 5.27 -20.58
CA GLN A 24 -3.85 4.63 -21.53
C GLN A 24 -2.59 5.46 -21.74
N ALA A 25 -2.72 6.76 -22.01
CA ALA A 25 -1.60 7.67 -22.16
C ALA A 25 -0.72 7.72 -20.90
N TYR A 26 -1.36 7.74 -19.72
CA TYR A 26 -0.62 7.61 -18.46
C TYR A 26 0.20 6.33 -18.41
N LYS A 27 -0.37 5.17 -18.77
CA LYS A 27 0.34 3.88 -18.76
C LYS A 27 1.53 3.89 -19.71
N ASP A 28 1.34 4.40 -20.92
CA ASP A 28 2.38 4.43 -21.95
C ASP A 28 3.53 5.34 -21.52
N LEU A 29 3.22 6.54 -21.02
CA LEU A 29 4.23 7.49 -20.54
C LEU A 29 4.91 7.03 -19.25
N ALA A 30 4.17 6.42 -18.31
CA ALA A 30 4.74 5.85 -17.10
C ALA A 30 5.67 4.67 -17.40
N PHE A 31 5.35 3.88 -18.43
CA PHE A 31 6.22 2.80 -18.92
C PHE A 31 7.54 3.34 -19.49
N ILE A 32 7.47 4.40 -20.29
CA ILE A 32 8.66 5.05 -20.91
C ILE A 32 9.55 5.71 -19.86
N TRP A 33 8.94 6.46 -18.93
CA TRP A 33 9.65 7.23 -17.92
C TRP A 33 9.85 6.47 -16.60
N HIS A 34 9.71 5.14 -16.60
CA HIS A 34 9.87 4.37 -15.37
C HIS A 34 11.33 4.43 -14.86
N PRO A 35 11.57 4.77 -13.58
CA PRO A 35 12.92 4.89 -13.02
C PRO A 35 13.76 3.62 -13.15
N ASP A 36 13.13 2.45 -13.21
CA ASP A 36 13.81 1.16 -13.29
C ASP A 36 14.35 0.83 -14.69
N ARG A 37 13.95 1.59 -15.72
CA ARG A 37 14.53 1.49 -17.07
C ARG A 37 15.76 2.39 -17.25
N ILE A 38 16.11 3.15 -16.21
CA ILE A 38 17.19 4.13 -16.27
C ILE A 38 18.40 3.58 -15.50
N PRO A 39 19.59 3.56 -16.11
CA PRO A 39 20.81 3.10 -15.46
C PRO A 39 21.04 3.77 -14.09
N LEU A 40 21.44 2.99 -13.09
CA LEU A 40 21.58 3.43 -11.69
C LEU A 40 22.64 4.52 -11.51
N ASP A 41 23.68 4.48 -12.34
CA ASP A 41 24.78 5.43 -12.42
C ASP A 41 24.38 6.79 -13.02
N ASN A 42 23.22 6.87 -13.67
CA ASN A 42 22.72 8.11 -14.27
C ASN A 42 21.70 8.82 -13.38
N GLN A 43 22.17 9.37 -12.26
CA GLN A 43 21.34 10.07 -11.27
C GLN A 43 20.49 11.19 -11.90
N ARG A 44 21.06 11.99 -12.81
CA ARG A 44 20.36 13.10 -13.48
C ARG A 44 19.15 12.61 -14.29
N LEU A 45 19.30 11.52 -15.05
CA LEU A 45 18.20 10.99 -15.86
C LEU A 45 17.11 10.38 -14.98
N ARG A 46 17.49 9.74 -13.86
CA ARG A 46 16.54 9.22 -12.87
C ARG A 46 15.71 10.32 -12.23
N GLU A 47 16.34 11.42 -11.82
CA GLU A 47 15.64 12.59 -11.28
C GLU A 47 14.66 13.19 -12.31
N LYS A 48 15.10 13.30 -13.57
CA LYS A 48 14.23 13.78 -14.66
C LYS A 48 13.01 12.88 -14.86
N ALA A 49 13.21 11.57 -14.80
CA ALA A 49 12.13 10.60 -14.98
C ALA A 49 11.16 10.58 -13.81
N LEU A 50 11.65 10.67 -12.57
CA LEU A 50 10.81 10.82 -11.38
C LEU A 50 9.93 12.08 -11.49
N LYS A 51 10.54 13.22 -11.87
CA LYS A 51 9.79 14.47 -12.06
C LYS A 51 8.73 14.33 -13.17
N LYS A 52 9.09 13.71 -14.29
CA LYS A 52 8.15 13.50 -15.39
C LYS A 52 7.00 12.58 -14.99
N LEU A 53 7.28 11.51 -14.25
CA LEU A 53 6.26 10.59 -13.73
C LEU A 53 5.32 11.30 -12.76
N GLN A 54 5.85 12.18 -11.89
CA GLN A 54 5.05 13.02 -11.00
C GLN A 54 4.12 13.96 -11.78
N GLU A 55 4.64 14.63 -12.83
CA GLU A 55 3.83 15.51 -13.69
C GLU A 55 2.71 14.74 -14.41
N ILE A 56 3.02 13.56 -14.95
CA ILE A 56 2.05 12.67 -15.62
C ILE A 56 0.97 12.20 -14.65
N ASN A 57 1.35 11.87 -13.41
CA ASN A 57 0.41 11.47 -12.36
C ASN A 57 -0.51 12.61 -11.95
N GLU A 58 0.04 13.80 -11.69
CA GLU A 58 -0.75 14.99 -11.39
C GLU A 58 -1.76 15.29 -12.51
N ALA A 59 -1.30 15.27 -13.78
CA ALA A 59 -2.15 15.51 -14.93
C ALA A 59 -3.32 14.52 -15.01
N ARG A 60 -3.05 13.22 -14.83
CA ARG A 60 -4.09 12.20 -14.80
C ARG A 60 -5.08 12.43 -13.67
N GLU A 61 -4.61 12.68 -12.45
CA GLU A 61 -5.49 12.84 -11.29
C GLU A 61 -6.42 14.04 -11.44
N GLN A 62 -5.92 15.16 -11.99
CA GLN A 62 -6.72 16.36 -12.23
C GLN A 62 -7.76 16.13 -13.31
N LEU A 63 -7.39 15.49 -14.42
CA LEU A 63 -8.33 15.14 -15.50
C LEU A 63 -9.41 14.16 -15.00
N ARG A 64 -9.04 13.18 -14.17
CA ARG A 64 -9.99 12.24 -13.57
C ARG A 64 -10.96 12.95 -12.62
N SER A 65 -10.43 13.75 -11.70
CA SER A 65 -11.22 14.52 -10.71
C SER A 65 -12.28 15.38 -11.40
N LEU A 66 -11.91 16.07 -12.48
CA LEU A 66 -12.84 16.87 -13.27
C LEU A 66 -13.93 16.01 -13.90
N LYS A 67 -13.59 14.88 -14.51
CA LYS A 67 -14.58 14.00 -15.15
C LYS A 67 -15.54 13.37 -14.14
N THR A 68 -15.06 12.98 -12.96
CA THR A 68 -15.91 12.47 -11.89
C THR A 68 -16.87 13.54 -11.33
N LYS A 69 -16.46 14.82 -11.29
CA LYS A 69 -17.35 15.93 -10.87
C LYS A 69 -18.46 16.24 -11.89
N HIS A 70 -18.22 15.98 -13.18
CA HIS A 70 -19.20 16.21 -14.24
C HIS A 70 -20.19 15.03 -14.43
N GLN A 71 -19.99 13.91 -13.71
CA GLN A 71 -20.88 12.73 -13.75
C GLN A 71 -21.84 12.64 -12.55
N ILE A 72 -21.85 13.61 -11.63
CA ILE A 72 -22.88 13.69 -10.59
C ILE A 72 -24.15 14.27 -11.25
N PRO A 73 -25.29 13.56 -11.27
CA PRO A 73 -26.55 14.16 -11.68
C PRO A 73 -26.87 15.28 -10.70
N ARG A 74 -26.97 16.52 -11.19
CA ARG A 74 -27.59 17.59 -10.41
C ARG A 74 -29.07 17.26 -10.26
N HIS A 75 -29.43 16.51 -9.23
CA HIS A 75 -30.80 16.45 -8.75
C HIS A 75 -31.16 17.86 -8.23
N SER A 76 -31.92 18.55 -9.08
CA SER A 76 -32.91 19.59 -8.77
C SER A 76 -32.77 20.28 -7.41
N HIS A 77 -32.31 21.53 -7.45
CA HIS A 77 -32.72 22.53 -6.46
C HIS A 77 -34.24 22.70 -6.55
N GLN A 78 -34.97 22.05 -5.64
CA GLN A 78 -36.33 22.46 -5.31
C GLN A 78 -36.27 23.15 -3.96
N SER A 79 -36.39 24.47 -4.01
CA SER A 79 -36.46 25.36 -2.86
C SER A 79 -37.65 24.98 -1.98
N ARG A 80 -37.39 24.51 -0.76
CA ARG A 80 -38.35 24.64 0.34
C ARG A 80 -37.69 25.38 1.48
N GLN A 81 -38.30 26.50 1.83
CA GLN A 81 -37.96 27.36 2.96
C GLN A 81 -38.06 26.61 4.30
N PRO A 82 -37.32 27.07 5.33
CA PRO A 82 -37.31 26.43 6.64
C PRO A 82 -38.45 26.94 7.52
N HIS A 83 -39.21 26.03 8.13
CA HIS A 83 -40.03 26.33 9.30
C HIS A 83 -39.44 25.64 10.53
N GLN A 84 -39.29 26.42 11.59
CA GLN A 84 -38.79 26.06 12.91
C GLN A 84 -39.94 25.53 13.82
N PRO A 85 -39.65 25.08 15.07
CA PRO A 85 -40.18 23.84 15.63
C PRO A 85 -41.40 24.03 16.55
N HIS A 86 -42.17 22.96 16.78
CA HIS A 86 -43.06 22.85 17.93
C HIS A 86 -43.02 21.46 18.56
N GLN A 87 -43.10 21.49 19.89
CA GLN A 87 -43.01 20.39 20.86
C GLN A 87 -44.31 19.57 20.97
N SER A 88 -44.15 18.38 21.59
CA SER A 88 -45.05 17.69 22.54
C SER A 88 -46.43 17.20 22.06
N HIS A 89 -46.68 15.89 22.10
CA HIS A 89 -47.18 15.19 23.30
C HIS A 89 -47.39 13.68 23.09
N GLN A 90 -47.36 12.98 24.23
CA GLN A 90 -47.49 11.55 24.49
C GLN A 90 -48.90 10.97 24.24
N SER A 91 -48.98 9.65 24.05
CA SER A 91 -49.75 8.66 24.87
C SER A 91 -50.01 7.40 24.02
N HIS A 92 -49.38 6.27 24.34
CA HIS A 92 -49.79 5.19 25.26
C HIS A 92 -50.75 4.15 24.67
N GLN A 93 -50.27 2.89 24.60
CA GLN A 93 -50.83 1.63 25.14
C GLN A 93 -50.28 0.45 24.29
N SER A 94 -49.36 -0.39 24.77
CA SER A 94 -49.40 -1.42 25.83
C SER A 94 -49.99 -2.76 25.38
N HIS A 95 -49.16 -3.81 25.33
CA HIS A 95 -49.23 -5.09 26.07
C HIS A 95 -48.05 -5.97 25.60
N GLN A 96 -47.05 -6.27 26.47
CA GLN A 96 -46.97 -7.42 27.43
C GLN A 96 -46.95 -8.78 26.72
N SER A 97 -46.17 -9.81 27.07
CA SER A 97 -45.11 -10.12 28.07
C SER A 97 -44.70 -11.59 27.75
N HIS A 98 -43.45 -12.05 27.89
CA HIS A 98 -42.79 -12.63 29.07
C HIS A 98 -41.42 -13.15 28.55
N GLN A 99 -40.22 -12.92 29.12
CA GLN A 99 -39.68 -13.03 30.48
C GLN A 99 -39.26 -14.46 30.89
N SER A 100 -37.95 -14.68 31.05
CA SER A 100 -37.25 -15.36 32.18
C SER A 100 -35.80 -15.71 31.73
N HIS A 101 -34.78 -14.98 32.18
CA HIS A 101 -34.06 -15.08 33.47
C HIS A 101 -32.97 -16.18 33.51
N GLN A 102 -31.71 -15.71 33.47
CA GLN A 102 -30.56 -16.32 34.15
C GLN A 102 -30.76 -16.21 35.69
N PRO A 103 -29.91 -16.87 36.50
CA PRO A 103 -28.74 -16.14 37.01
C PRO A 103 -27.44 -16.95 37.16
N HIS A 104 -26.38 -16.16 37.31
CA HIS A 104 -24.97 -16.39 37.62
C HIS A 104 -24.61 -17.50 38.63
N GLN A 105 -23.37 -18.01 38.51
CA GLN A 105 -22.42 -18.01 39.64
C GLN A 105 -20.95 -18.09 39.20
N SER A 106 -20.16 -17.25 39.85
CA SER A 106 -18.69 -17.12 39.88
C SER A 106 -18.00 -18.32 40.56
N HIS A 107 -16.72 -18.59 40.26
CA HIS A 107 -15.61 -18.70 41.23
C HIS A 107 -14.27 -19.15 40.57
N GLN A 108 -13.22 -18.39 40.85
CA GLN A 108 -11.81 -18.82 41.02
C GLN A 108 -11.44 -18.48 42.49
N PRO A 109 -10.29 -18.88 43.06
CA PRO A 109 -9.18 -19.73 42.58
C PRO A 109 -8.85 -20.88 43.59
N HIS A 110 -7.86 -21.74 43.32
CA HIS A 110 -6.88 -22.22 44.34
C HIS A 110 -5.77 -23.07 43.71
N GLN A 111 -4.57 -22.87 44.25
CA GLN A 111 -3.31 -23.58 44.03
C GLN A 111 -3.36 -25.02 44.58
N SER A 112 -2.57 -25.95 44.03
CA SER A 112 -1.47 -26.61 44.74
C SER A 112 -0.91 -27.87 44.04
N HIS A 113 0.42 -28.01 44.18
CA HIS A 113 1.23 -29.23 44.21
C HIS A 113 2.02 -29.70 42.96
N GLN A 114 3.34 -29.54 43.11
CA GLN A 114 4.44 -30.29 42.49
C GLN A 114 4.40 -31.79 42.87
N PRO A 115 5.31 -32.59 42.28
CA PRO A 115 6.45 -32.99 43.10
C PRO A 115 7.84 -32.79 42.45
N HIS A 116 8.78 -32.50 43.36
CA HIS A 116 10.26 -32.69 43.35
C HIS A 116 10.73 -33.98 42.66
N GLN A 117 11.97 -34.25 42.24
CA GLN A 117 13.35 -33.72 42.33
C GLN A 117 14.14 -34.63 41.33
N SER A 118 15.23 -34.25 40.66
CA SER A 118 16.60 -34.36 41.23
C SER A 118 17.68 -34.30 40.11
N HIS A 119 18.79 -33.65 40.44
CA HIS A 119 20.18 -33.87 39.96
C HIS A 119 20.69 -33.13 38.72
N GLN A 120 21.32 -31.99 38.98
CA GLN A 120 22.69 -31.70 38.54
C GLN A 120 23.62 -31.93 39.75
N PRO A 121 24.91 -32.27 39.59
CA PRO A 121 25.90 -31.17 39.53
C PRO A 121 27.22 -31.43 38.77
N HIS A 122 27.94 -30.32 38.60
CA HIS A 122 29.40 -30.14 38.41
C HIS A 122 30.00 -30.05 36.99
N GLN A 123 30.41 -28.82 36.63
CA GLN A 123 31.72 -28.56 36.02
C GLN A 123 32.84 -28.77 37.04
N PRO A 124 34.10 -28.95 36.59
CA PRO A 124 35.07 -27.86 36.78
C PRO A 124 36.04 -27.56 35.61
N HIS A 125 36.36 -26.27 35.52
CA HIS A 125 37.66 -25.62 35.27
C HIS A 125 38.33 -25.57 33.87
N GLN A 126 38.55 -24.31 33.45
CA GLN A 126 39.60 -23.81 32.55
C GLN A 126 41.02 -23.97 33.15
N PRO A 127 42.10 -23.62 32.41
CA PRO A 127 42.63 -22.26 32.61
C PRO A 127 43.13 -21.51 31.34
N HIS A 128 42.85 -20.20 31.35
CA HIS A 128 43.70 -19.02 31.09
C HIS A 128 44.73 -18.94 29.95
N GLN A 129 44.65 -17.86 29.16
CA GLN A 129 45.59 -16.70 29.11
C GLN A 129 45.22 -15.80 27.88
N SER A 130 44.64 -14.60 28.05
CA SER A 130 45.23 -13.27 28.28
C SER A 130 45.83 -12.59 27.04
N ASP A 131 45.17 -11.53 26.55
CA ASP A 131 45.72 -10.15 26.42
C ASP A 131 44.74 -9.25 25.63
N GLN A 132 44.10 -8.28 26.30
CA GLN A 132 44.46 -6.85 26.35
C GLN A 132 44.04 -6.02 25.11
N SER A 133 42.93 -5.28 25.26
CA SER A 133 42.57 -4.08 24.49
C SER A 133 43.53 -2.91 24.82
N PRO A 134 43.60 -1.79 24.05
CA PRO A 134 42.51 -0.80 24.08
C PRO A 134 42.23 -0.04 22.76
N SER A 135 41.02 0.52 22.69
CA SER A 135 40.54 1.51 21.72
C SER A 135 41.34 2.82 21.74
N PRO A 136 41.27 3.64 20.66
CA PRO A 136 41.45 5.07 20.78
C PRO A 136 40.24 5.91 20.32
N LYS A 137 40.27 7.14 20.84
CA LYS A 137 39.24 8.18 20.96
C LYS A 137 38.97 8.96 19.66
N LYS A 138 37.82 9.67 19.64
CA LYS A 138 37.50 10.84 18.79
C LYS A 138 38.64 11.86 18.74
N PRO A 139 38.67 12.66 17.65
CA PRO A 139 38.92 14.10 17.78
C PRO A 139 37.75 14.96 17.25
N GLN A 140 37.50 16.09 17.92
CA GLN A 140 36.69 17.21 17.44
C GLN A 140 37.62 18.34 16.91
N THR A 141 37.04 19.21 16.05
CA THR A 141 37.48 20.55 15.61
C THR A 141 38.60 20.56 14.55
N ARG A 142 38.64 21.41 13.50
CA ARG A 142 37.87 22.58 13.05
C ARG A 142 38.44 22.97 11.67
N THR A 143 37.61 23.23 10.65
CA THR A 143 37.85 24.34 9.70
C THR A 143 36.57 24.70 8.95
N THR A 144 36.23 25.97 9.02
CA THR A 144 35.15 26.67 8.36
C THR A 144 35.48 26.93 6.89
N TYR A 145 34.59 26.58 5.98
CA TYR A 145 34.47 27.25 4.69
C TYR A 145 33.05 27.78 4.57
N THR A 146 32.89 29.06 4.91
CA THR A 146 31.76 29.88 4.46
C THR A 146 31.95 30.14 2.97
N SER A 147 31.26 29.38 2.12
CA SER A 147 31.03 29.76 0.74
C SER A 147 29.61 30.29 0.62
N THR A 148 29.49 31.62 0.63
CA THR A 148 28.27 32.35 0.29
C THR A 148 27.90 32.05 -1.16
N ASN A 149 26.82 31.29 -1.39
CA ASN A 149 26.21 31.14 -2.69
C ASN A 149 24.74 31.61 -2.62
N PRO A 150 24.26 32.51 -3.50
CA PRO A 150 22.96 33.15 -3.35
C PRO A 150 21.80 32.19 -3.67
N GLN A 151 20.81 32.19 -2.78
CA GLN A 151 19.44 31.67 -2.94
C GLN A 151 19.27 30.43 -3.83
N SER A 152 19.51 29.26 -3.24
CA SER A 152 18.84 28.05 -3.72
C SER A 152 17.33 28.19 -3.41
N PRO A 153 16.41 27.91 -4.36
CA PRO A 153 15.01 27.81 -4.03
C PRO A 153 14.88 26.74 -2.95
N ASN A 154 14.15 27.06 -1.89
CA ASN A 154 13.90 26.19 -0.75
C ASN A 154 13.34 24.86 -1.28
N TYR A 155 14.22 23.87 -1.50
CA TYR A 155 13.81 22.52 -1.80
C TYR A 155 13.29 21.97 -0.47
N GLU A 156 12.01 22.18 -0.19
CA GLU A 156 11.32 21.29 0.72
C GLU A 156 11.43 19.89 0.09
N PRO A 157 12.09 18.92 0.77
CA PRO A 157 12.03 17.55 0.31
C PRO A 157 10.55 17.17 0.20
N PRO A 158 10.15 16.41 -0.85
CA PRO A 158 8.77 16.03 -1.05
C PRO A 158 8.21 15.47 0.26
N LYS A 159 7.06 16.01 0.70
CA LYS A 159 6.37 15.61 1.95
C LYS A 159 6.49 14.11 2.13
N GLN A 160 7.08 13.69 3.25
CA GLN A 160 7.29 12.29 3.60
C GLN A 160 6.05 11.49 3.19
N ASN A 161 6.26 10.46 2.36
CA ASN A 161 5.23 9.50 2.01
C ASN A 161 4.61 9.03 3.34
N SER A 162 3.41 9.53 3.66
CA SER A 162 2.66 9.13 4.86
C SER A 162 2.69 7.61 4.95
N ASP A 163 3.19 7.11 6.07
CA ASP A 163 3.16 5.69 6.38
C ASP A 163 1.70 5.23 6.44
N LEU A 164 1.36 4.24 5.63
CA LEU A 164 0.03 3.64 5.55
C LEU A 164 0.02 2.22 6.12
N SER A 165 1.08 1.82 6.84
CA SER A 165 1.16 0.51 7.47
C SER A 165 0.04 0.28 8.48
N GLY A 166 -0.52 -0.92 8.49
CA GLY A 166 -1.59 -1.33 9.40
C GLY A 166 -2.95 -0.66 9.16
N GLN A 167 -3.09 0.23 8.17
CA GLN A 167 -4.34 0.93 7.92
C GLN A 167 -5.39 0.03 7.25
N ASP A 168 -6.66 0.36 7.48
CA ASP A 168 -7.78 -0.32 6.86
C ASP A 168 -8.24 0.38 5.57
N PHE A 169 -8.09 -0.34 4.47
CA PHE A 169 -8.54 -0.02 3.12
C PHE A 169 -9.44 -1.12 2.55
N SER A 170 -10.03 -1.98 3.40
CA SER A 170 -10.90 -3.04 2.94
C SER A 170 -12.04 -2.48 2.09
N ASN A 171 -12.30 -3.14 0.95
CA ASN A 171 -13.28 -2.74 -0.05
C ASN A 171 -13.09 -1.32 -0.64
N ALA A 172 -11.97 -0.66 -0.37
CA ALA A 172 -11.73 0.69 -0.86
C ALA A 172 -11.56 0.70 -2.39
N ASN A 173 -12.04 1.76 -3.03
CA ASN A 173 -11.76 2.00 -4.44
C ASN A 173 -10.45 2.81 -4.59
N LEU A 174 -9.36 2.08 -4.82
CA LEU A 174 -8.03 2.62 -5.04
C LEU A 174 -7.60 2.53 -6.52
N SER A 175 -8.52 2.16 -7.42
CA SER A 175 -8.21 1.97 -8.84
C SER A 175 -7.52 3.19 -9.45
N ASN A 176 -6.54 2.97 -10.32
CA ASN A 176 -5.76 4.02 -10.99
C ASN A 176 -5.04 4.99 -10.03
N LYS A 177 -4.81 4.63 -8.76
CA LYS A 177 -4.01 5.45 -7.84
C LYS A 177 -2.52 5.18 -7.99
N ASP A 178 -1.73 6.18 -7.62
CA ASP A 178 -0.29 6.03 -7.44
C ASP A 178 0.02 5.83 -5.96
N LEU A 179 0.38 4.60 -5.62
CA LEU A 179 0.80 4.13 -4.30
C LEU A 179 2.26 3.69 -4.34
N SER A 180 3.01 4.12 -5.35
CA SER A 180 4.38 3.69 -5.57
C SER A 180 5.27 4.10 -4.41
N SER A 181 6.17 3.21 -4.00
CA SER A 181 7.08 3.41 -2.87
C SER A 181 6.40 3.74 -1.52
N ARG A 182 5.08 3.49 -1.38
CA ARG A 182 4.38 3.65 -0.10
C ARG A 182 4.68 2.46 0.81
N ASN A 183 4.76 2.74 2.11
CA ASN A 183 4.68 1.68 3.11
C ASN A 183 3.21 1.38 3.41
N MET A 184 2.77 0.18 3.09
CA MET A 184 1.44 -0.38 3.35
C MET A 184 1.58 -1.76 4.03
N SER A 185 2.69 -2.00 4.74
CA SER A 185 2.91 -3.25 5.46
C SER A 185 1.77 -3.52 6.43
N TYR A 186 1.28 -4.75 6.51
CA TYR A 186 0.17 -5.17 7.39
C TYR A 186 -1.15 -4.40 7.18
N ALA A 187 -1.30 -3.63 6.09
CA ALA A 187 -2.56 -2.97 5.78
C ALA A 187 -3.63 -3.99 5.43
N ASN A 188 -4.88 -3.69 5.76
CA ASN A 188 -6.03 -4.45 5.29
C ASN A 188 -6.51 -3.88 3.94
N LEU A 189 -6.27 -4.60 2.86
CA LEU A 189 -6.70 -4.31 1.48
C LEU A 189 -7.68 -5.38 0.97
N SER A 190 -8.28 -6.16 1.86
CA SER A 190 -9.22 -7.22 1.48
C SER A 190 -10.38 -6.67 0.66
N GLY A 191 -10.69 -7.30 -0.47
CA GLY A 191 -11.72 -6.86 -1.41
C GLY A 191 -11.47 -5.50 -2.07
N ALA A 192 -10.33 -4.84 -1.84
CA ALA A 192 -10.06 -3.52 -2.40
C ALA A 192 -9.97 -3.56 -3.93
N ASN A 193 -10.48 -2.52 -4.58
CA ASN A 193 -10.28 -2.33 -6.00
C ASN A 193 -8.96 -1.59 -6.26
N LEU A 194 -7.91 -2.34 -6.61
CA LEU A 194 -6.57 -1.87 -6.95
C LEU A 194 -6.30 -1.97 -8.46
N SER A 195 -7.32 -2.05 -9.31
CA SER A 195 -7.13 -2.21 -10.75
C SER A 195 -6.38 -1.02 -11.34
N ASP A 196 -5.45 -1.28 -12.26
CA ASP A 196 -4.66 -0.26 -12.95
C ASP A 196 -3.89 0.68 -12.02
N THR A 197 -3.60 0.25 -10.79
CA THR A 197 -2.80 1.02 -9.83
C THR A 197 -1.31 1.00 -10.17
N PHE A 198 -0.62 2.06 -9.75
CA PHE A 198 0.83 2.18 -9.81
C PHE A 198 1.36 1.94 -8.42
N MET A 199 2.04 0.82 -8.25
CA MET A 199 2.51 0.33 -6.95
C MET A 199 3.96 -0.19 -7.07
N HIS A 200 4.76 0.41 -7.97
CA HIS A 200 6.15 0.00 -8.10
C HIS A 200 6.89 0.28 -6.79
N LYS A 201 7.66 -0.70 -6.32
CA LYS A 201 8.38 -0.65 -5.03
C LYS A 201 7.50 -0.39 -3.81
N VAL A 202 6.19 -0.64 -3.89
CA VAL A 202 5.32 -0.59 -2.70
C VAL A 202 5.78 -1.65 -1.69
N ILE A 203 5.64 -1.35 -0.40
CA ILE A 203 5.89 -2.31 0.68
C ILE A 203 4.53 -2.80 1.19
N LEU A 204 4.20 -4.04 0.89
CA LEU A 204 2.97 -4.76 1.24
C LEU A 204 3.26 -5.98 2.12
N ARG A 205 4.40 -5.99 2.83
CA ARG A 205 4.78 -7.10 3.69
C ARG A 205 3.68 -7.40 4.71
N GLY A 206 3.22 -8.65 4.75
CA GLY A 206 2.16 -9.11 5.66
C GLY A 206 0.80 -8.44 5.45
N ALA A 207 0.59 -7.71 4.34
CA ALA A 207 -0.69 -7.07 4.05
C ALA A 207 -1.75 -8.11 3.67
N ASP A 208 -3.01 -7.81 3.99
CA ASP A 208 -4.14 -8.62 3.55
C ASP A 208 -4.72 -8.08 2.24
N LEU A 209 -4.45 -8.75 1.12
CA LEU A 209 -4.99 -8.47 -0.22
C LEU A 209 -5.98 -9.56 -0.66
N SER A 210 -6.56 -10.30 0.28
CA SER A 210 -7.52 -11.35 -0.06
C SER A 210 -8.70 -10.77 -0.87
N GLU A 211 -9.08 -11.46 -1.94
CA GLU A 211 -10.16 -11.03 -2.85
C GLU A 211 -9.95 -9.67 -3.53
N ALA A 212 -8.78 -9.05 -3.38
CA ALA A 212 -8.50 -7.74 -3.98
C ALA A 212 -8.45 -7.83 -5.51
N ASN A 213 -8.92 -6.78 -6.18
CA ASN A 213 -8.83 -6.66 -7.63
C ASN A 213 -7.54 -5.95 -8.03
N LEU A 214 -6.50 -6.70 -8.39
CA LEU A 214 -5.19 -6.21 -8.85
C LEU A 214 -5.06 -6.24 -10.38
N PHE A 215 -6.17 -6.25 -11.11
CA PHE A 215 -6.17 -6.32 -12.58
C PHE A 215 -5.30 -5.22 -13.20
N ARG A 216 -4.27 -5.62 -13.95
CA ARG A 216 -3.28 -4.72 -14.57
C ARG A 216 -2.57 -3.76 -13.60
N ALA A 217 -2.49 -4.10 -12.32
CA ALA A 217 -1.69 -3.33 -11.37
C ALA A 217 -0.19 -3.45 -11.69
N ASN A 218 0.56 -2.35 -11.53
CA ASN A 218 2.02 -2.36 -11.64
C ASN A 218 2.63 -2.57 -10.24
N LEU A 219 3.11 -3.77 -9.97
CA LEU A 219 3.76 -4.22 -8.72
C LEU A 219 5.27 -4.48 -8.94
N LEU A 220 5.87 -3.84 -9.94
CA LEU A 220 7.30 -3.99 -10.25
C LEU A 220 8.15 -3.72 -9.00
N LEU A 221 9.02 -4.67 -8.64
CA LEU A 221 9.89 -4.61 -7.46
C LEU A 221 9.15 -4.40 -6.12
N ALA A 222 7.88 -4.77 -6.02
CA ALA A 222 7.11 -4.69 -4.77
C ALA A 222 7.62 -5.70 -3.73
N ASP A 223 7.53 -5.35 -2.46
CA ASP A 223 7.73 -6.28 -1.33
C ASP A 223 6.37 -6.82 -0.90
N LEU A 224 6.09 -8.07 -1.23
CA LEU A 224 4.85 -8.82 -0.94
C LEU A 224 5.12 -10.01 0.01
N ARG A 225 6.25 -9.99 0.73
CA ARG A 225 6.60 -11.08 1.65
C ARG A 225 5.48 -11.32 2.66
N GLU A 226 5.13 -12.57 2.88
CA GLU A 226 4.10 -12.98 3.85
C GLU A 226 2.70 -12.37 3.57
N ALA A 227 2.46 -11.77 2.39
CA ALA A 227 1.18 -11.15 2.07
C ALA A 227 0.10 -12.20 1.76
N ASN A 228 -1.14 -11.93 2.14
CA ASN A 228 -2.30 -12.75 1.80
C ASN A 228 -2.89 -12.25 0.46
N LEU A 229 -2.72 -13.02 -0.62
CA LEU A 229 -3.26 -12.75 -1.96
C LEU A 229 -4.35 -13.75 -2.35
N ARG A 230 -4.95 -14.43 -1.38
CA ARG A 230 -5.95 -15.48 -1.63
C ARG A 230 -7.11 -14.94 -2.45
N ASN A 231 -7.48 -15.65 -3.51
CA ASN A 231 -8.55 -15.27 -4.43
C ASN A 231 -8.40 -13.89 -5.11
N ALA A 232 -7.24 -13.24 -5.03
CA ALA A 232 -7.01 -11.96 -5.66
C ALA A 232 -7.01 -12.07 -7.20
N ASN A 233 -7.45 -11.01 -7.88
CA ASN A 233 -7.40 -10.95 -9.34
C ASN A 233 -6.09 -10.30 -9.82
N LEU A 234 -5.10 -11.12 -10.21
CA LEU A 234 -3.79 -10.69 -10.69
C LEU A 234 -3.66 -10.68 -12.23
N ILE A 235 -4.77 -10.85 -12.97
CA ILE A 235 -4.73 -10.90 -14.42
C ILE A 235 -4.14 -9.60 -14.98
N GLY A 236 -3.08 -9.72 -15.78
CA GLY A 236 -2.39 -8.57 -16.38
C GLY A 236 -1.48 -7.79 -15.44
N ALA A 237 -1.38 -8.15 -14.16
CA ALA A 237 -0.50 -7.47 -13.21
C ALA A 237 0.98 -7.70 -13.56
N ASP A 238 1.81 -6.70 -13.27
CA ASP A 238 3.26 -6.78 -13.44
C ASP A 238 3.94 -6.97 -12.08
N LEU A 239 4.33 -8.21 -11.75
CA LEU A 239 5.05 -8.59 -10.52
C LEU A 239 6.54 -8.81 -10.80
N SER A 240 7.07 -8.29 -11.91
CA SER A 240 8.48 -8.50 -12.25
C SER A 240 9.39 -7.99 -11.12
N GLY A 241 10.37 -8.80 -10.71
CA GLY A 241 11.28 -8.49 -9.62
C GLY A 241 10.65 -8.34 -8.23
N ALA A 242 9.35 -8.62 -8.05
CA ALA A 242 8.71 -8.55 -6.74
C ALA A 242 9.18 -9.68 -5.82
N ASP A 243 9.16 -9.44 -4.52
CA ASP A 243 9.48 -10.43 -3.49
C ASP A 243 8.19 -10.97 -2.87
N LEU A 244 7.81 -12.19 -3.21
CA LEU A 244 6.61 -12.86 -2.72
C LEU A 244 6.92 -13.99 -1.73
N ARG A 245 8.10 -14.00 -1.10
CA ARG A 245 8.46 -15.09 -0.20
C ARG A 245 7.43 -15.28 0.91
N GLY A 246 6.92 -16.49 1.06
CA GLY A 246 5.88 -16.82 2.04
C GLY A 246 4.50 -16.20 1.79
N ALA A 247 4.26 -15.58 0.62
CA ALA A 247 2.94 -15.06 0.29
C ALA A 247 1.96 -16.20 -0.01
N ASP A 248 0.67 -16.01 0.29
CA ASP A 248 -0.38 -16.98 -0.03
C ASP A 248 -1.19 -16.52 -1.25
N LEU A 249 -0.96 -17.14 -2.41
CA LEU A 249 -1.69 -16.89 -3.65
C LEU A 249 -2.81 -17.92 -3.91
N THR A 250 -3.22 -18.74 -2.93
CA THR A 250 -4.25 -19.78 -3.12
C THR A 250 -5.49 -19.21 -3.82
N GLY A 251 -5.90 -19.81 -4.95
CA GLY A 251 -7.06 -19.37 -5.72
C GLY A 251 -6.89 -18.04 -6.47
N ALA A 252 -5.72 -17.40 -6.42
CA ALA A 252 -5.48 -16.16 -7.15
C ALA A 252 -5.59 -16.35 -8.66
N ARG A 253 -6.24 -15.41 -9.33
CA ARG A 253 -6.48 -15.46 -10.78
C ARG A 253 -5.30 -14.86 -11.52
N VAL A 254 -4.52 -15.69 -12.20
CA VAL A 254 -3.31 -15.28 -12.96
C VAL A 254 -3.42 -15.51 -14.47
N ARG A 255 -4.47 -16.20 -14.92
CA ARG A 255 -4.72 -16.61 -16.31
C ARG A 255 -6.03 -16.04 -16.84
N SER A 256 -6.11 -15.86 -18.16
CA SER A 256 -7.36 -15.65 -18.90
C SER A 256 -7.42 -16.69 -20.02
N GLY A 257 -8.37 -17.64 -19.90
CA GLY A 257 -8.29 -18.90 -20.65
C GLY A 257 -6.96 -19.61 -20.36
N ASP A 258 -6.27 -20.07 -21.40
CA ASP A 258 -5.00 -20.78 -21.28
C ASP A 258 -3.77 -19.84 -21.16
N ARG A 259 -3.97 -18.53 -21.30
CA ARG A 259 -2.87 -17.55 -21.31
C ARG A 259 -2.55 -17.04 -19.91
N LEU A 260 -1.29 -17.20 -19.50
CA LEU A 260 -0.71 -16.51 -18.34
C LEU A 260 -0.56 -15.04 -18.68
N LEU A 261 -1.21 -14.16 -17.91
CA LEU A 261 -1.18 -12.71 -18.15
C LEU A 261 -0.49 -11.93 -17.04
N VAL A 262 -0.18 -12.57 -15.92
CA VAL A 262 0.70 -12.00 -14.89
C VAL A 262 2.16 -12.11 -15.35
N LYS A 263 2.93 -11.03 -15.15
CA LYS A 263 4.37 -11.07 -15.40
C LYS A 263 5.11 -11.34 -14.09
N LEU A 264 6.01 -12.32 -14.10
CA LEU A 264 6.75 -12.79 -12.93
C LEU A 264 8.27 -12.79 -13.16
N ILE A 265 8.76 -12.03 -14.14
CA ILE A 265 10.17 -12.06 -14.53
C ILE A 265 11.04 -11.62 -13.34
N GLY A 266 11.89 -12.52 -12.83
CA GLY A 266 12.76 -12.25 -11.68
C GLY A 266 12.02 -12.11 -10.34
N ALA A 267 10.74 -12.47 -10.26
CA ALA A 267 10.02 -12.51 -9.00
C ALA A 267 10.57 -13.62 -8.10
N ASN A 268 10.67 -13.35 -6.79
CA ASN A 268 11.07 -14.35 -5.80
C ASN A 268 9.82 -15.01 -5.22
N LEU A 269 9.62 -16.29 -5.49
CA LEU A 269 8.46 -17.08 -5.06
C LEU A 269 8.80 -18.10 -3.97
N SER A 270 10.02 -18.13 -3.43
CA SER A 270 10.41 -19.16 -2.46
C SER A 270 9.52 -19.17 -1.22
N GLY A 271 8.95 -20.33 -0.93
CA GLY A 271 7.98 -20.55 0.15
C GLY A 271 6.59 -19.96 -0.09
N ALA A 272 6.31 -19.36 -1.25
CA ALA A 272 4.97 -18.87 -1.58
C ALA A 272 4.02 -20.04 -1.84
N ILE A 273 2.76 -19.90 -1.42
CA ILE A 273 1.69 -20.84 -1.78
C ILE A 273 1.11 -20.39 -3.11
N MET A 274 1.20 -21.24 -4.13
CA MET A 274 0.80 -20.94 -5.50
C MET A 274 -0.74 -21.01 -5.67
N PRO A 275 -1.30 -20.53 -6.78
CA PRO A 275 -2.75 -20.54 -7.01
C PRO A 275 -3.45 -21.91 -6.89
N ASP A 276 -2.72 -23.00 -7.11
CA ASP A 276 -3.20 -24.37 -6.95
C ASP A 276 -3.07 -24.92 -5.52
N GLY A 277 -2.51 -24.14 -4.59
CA GLY A 277 -2.29 -24.48 -3.19
C GLY A 277 -0.94 -25.15 -2.91
N ASN A 278 -0.10 -25.39 -3.91
CA ASN A 278 1.22 -25.98 -3.71
C ASN A 278 2.24 -24.92 -3.27
N VAL A 279 3.19 -25.30 -2.42
CA VAL A 279 4.31 -24.40 -2.05
C VAL A 279 5.34 -24.39 -3.16
N HIS A 280 5.82 -23.22 -3.53
CA HIS A 280 6.93 -23.03 -4.48
C HIS A 280 8.26 -23.03 -3.73
N ASP A 281 9.21 -23.85 -4.18
CA ASP A 281 10.56 -23.94 -3.60
C ASP A 281 11.41 -22.68 -3.89
#